data_AF-A0AA39VC20-F1
#
_entry.id   AF-A0AA39VC20-F1
#
_cell.length_a   1.000
_cell.length_b   1.000
_cell.length_c   1.000
_cell.angle_alpha   90.00
_cell.angle_beta   90.00
_cell.angle_gamma   90.00
#
_symmetry.space_group_name_H-M   'P 1'
#
loop_
_entity.id
_entity.type
_entity.pdbx_description
1 polymer ?
#
loop_
_entity_poly.entity_id
_entity_poly.type
_entity_poly.pdbx_seq_one_letter_code
_entity_poly.pdbx_strand_id
1 'polypeptide(L)'
;MAIEDGYSPPMMTPTGGGEEVLKPKAQWTQPEFELSKWNQKAWHALICAVDENQYKLIQNTKIAKEAWDILEVAHEGTEVVKDSKLQVLQTQFETLRMEENECFNDFEIRLMDIVNQSHQLGDPYSDRRIKQKIMRSLPERFESKVTALEENSDFKNMKPSEVIGRLLAYESRKAPSSSPPKKQKGIALRASKVEKEDKDDSDEDMALLMRKFKKFVKFEKKGHASKG
;
A
#
# COMPACT_ATOMS: atom_id res chain seq x y z
N MET A 1 -7.73 -18.50 15.64
CA MET A 1 -7.60 -19.27 16.91
C MET A 1 -6.16 -19.43 17.37
N ALA A 2 -5.30 -20.35 16.90
CA ALA A 2 -3.96 -20.52 17.53
C ALA A 2 -3.00 -19.30 17.47
N ILE A 3 -3.15 -18.41 16.48
CA ILE A 3 -2.38 -17.16 16.35
C ILE A 3 -3.13 -15.96 17.00
N GLU A 4 -4.43 -16.10 17.30
CA GLU A 4 -5.23 -15.03 17.93
C GLU A 4 -5.30 -15.22 19.45
N ASP A 5 -5.49 -16.46 19.92
CA ASP A 5 -5.63 -16.82 21.34
C ASP A 5 -4.28 -17.27 21.96
N GLY A 6 -3.28 -17.57 21.12
CA GLY A 6 -1.99 -18.10 21.54
C GLY A 6 -2.03 -19.59 21.94
N TYR A 7 -0.87 -20.23 21.95
CA TYR A 7 -0.67 -21.56 22.52
C TYR A 7 0.25 -21.46 23.73
N SER A 8 -0.23 -21.90 24.89
CA SER A 8 0.61 -22.11 26.07
C SER A 8 0.85 -23.61 26.27
N PRO A 9 2.10 -24.04 26.54
CA PRO A 9 2.37 -25.42 26.90
C PRO A 9 1.52 -25.85 28.12
N PRO A 10 0.92 -27.06 28.11
CA PRO A 10 0.16 -27.53 29.25
C PRO A 10 1.06 -27.62 30.50
N MET A 11 0.65 -26.94 31.58
CA MET A 11 1.34 -26.93 32.87
C MET A 11 0.59 -27.80 33.89
N MET A 12 1.29 -28.27 34.91
CA MET A 12 0.70 -28.95 36.06
C MET A 12 1.30 -28.40 37.34
N THR A 13 0.47 -28.28 38.37
CA THR A 13 0.93 -28.13 39.75
C THR A 13 1.22 -29.53 40.32
N PRO A 14 2.45 -29.81 40.78
CA PRO A 14 2.76 -31.08 41.44
C PRO A 14 1.87 -31.30 42.66
N THR A 15 1.47 -32.56 42.90
CA THR A 15 0.64 -32.97 44.03
C THR A 15 1.40 -32.76 45.34
N GLY A 16 1.33 -31.55 45.90
CA GLY A 16 2.12 -31.13 47.05
C GLY A 16 2.27 -29.62 47.22
N GLY A 17 1.83 -28.81 46.24
CA GLY A 17 1.97 -27.35 46.29
C GLY A 17 3.40 -26.94 45.99
N GLY A 18 3.72 -26.84 44.70
CA GLY A 18 5.02 -26.40 44.20
C GLY A 18 4.84 -25.65 42.88
N GLU A 19 5.93 -25.08 42.37
CA GLU A 19 5.96 -24.34 41.10
C GLU A 19 5.32 -25.14 39.95
N GLU A 20 4.62 -24.44 39.05
CA GLU A 20 4.03 -25.05 37.87
C GLU A 20 5.12 -25.65 36.97
N VAL A 21 5.00 -26.94 36.67
CA VAL A 21 5.95 -27.67 35.81
C VAL A 21 5.24 -28.09 34.52
N LEU A 22 5.98 -28.19 33.41
CA LEU A 22 5.46 -28.70 32.15
C LEU A 22 4.86 -30.10 32.30
N LYS A 23 3.61 -30.25 31.86
CA LYS A 23 2.88 -31.52 31.86
C LYS A 23 3.55 -32.52 30.93
N PRO A 24 3.88 -33.74 31.39
CA PRO A 24 4.36 -34.80 30.52
C PRO A 24 3.36 -35.08 29.40
N LYS A 25 3.84 -35.23 28.16
CA LYS A 25 2.98 -35.50 26.98
C LYS A 25 2.03 -36.69 27.16
N ALA A 26 2.42 -37.69 27.95
CA ALA A 26 1.58 -38.85 28.25
C ALA A 26 0.32 -38.52 29.06
N GLN A 27 0.28 -37.38 29.73
CA GLN A 27 -0.84 -36.92 30.57
C GLN A 27 -1.67 -35.84 29.87
N TRP A 28 -1.34 -35.52 28.62
CA TRP A 28 -2.07 -34.52 27.85
C TRP A 28 -3.47 -35.03 27.52
N THR A 29 -4.43 -34.14 27.69
CA THR A 29 -5.81 -34.33 27.26
C THR A 29 -5.89 -34.13 25.74
N GLN A 30 -6.93 -34.70 25.13
CA GLN A 30 -7.19 -34.53 23.70
C GLN A 30 -7.18 -33.06 23.22
N PRO A 31 -7.84 -32.09 23.90
CA PRO A 31 -7.78 -30.68 23.49
C PRO A 31 -6.38 -30.06 23.60
N GLU A 32 -5.56 -30.44 24.59
CA GLU A 32 -4.16 -29.98 24.72
C GLU A 32 -3.30 -30.46 23.54
N PHE A 33 -3.51 -31.70 23.09
CA PHE A 33 -2.87 -32.23 21.88
C PHE A 33 -3.30 -31.49 20.61
N GLU A 34 -4.59 -31.20 20.47
CA GLU A 34 -5.13 -30.48 19.32
C GLU A 34 -4.55 -29.06 19.23
N LEU A 35 -4.50 -28.32 20.34
CA LEU A 35 -3.89 -26.99 20.41
C LEU A 35 -2.40 -27.02 20.03
N SER A 36 -1.64 -28.00 20.55
CA SER A 36 -0.22 -28.18 20.18
C SER A 36 -0.06 -28.47 18.69
N LYS A 37 -0.94 -29.29 18.10
CA LYS A 37 -0.92 -29.62 16.67
C LYS A 37 -1.20 -28.38 15.81
N TRP A 38 -2.15 -27.53 16.22
CA TRP A 38 -2.44 -26.28 15.52
C TRP A 38 -1.29 -25.28 15.62
N ASN A 39 -0.65 -25.16 16.78
CA ASN A 39 0.56 -24.36 16.94
C ASN A 39 1.69 -24.83 16.01
N GLN A 40 1.94 -26.14 15.94
CA GLN A 40 2.96 -26.68 15.04
C GLN A 40 2.67 -26.41 13.56
N LYS A 41 1.42 -26.56 13.14
CA LYS A 41 1.00 -26.25 11.76
C LYS A 41 1.20 -24.76 11.45
N ALA A 42 0.80 -23.87 12.35
CA ALA A 42 0.97 -22.44 12.19
C ALA A 42 2.45 -22.04 12.11
N TRP A 43 3.28 -22.57 13.01
CA TRP A 43 4.72 -22.33 13.01
C TRP A 43 5.39 -22.80 11.72
N HIS A 44 5.03 -23.98 11.23
CA HIS A 44 5.56 -24.49 9.97
C HIS A 44 5.13 -23.62 8.78
N ALA A 45 3.87 -23.18 8.75
CA ALA A 45 3.39 -22.27 7.71
C ALA A 45 4.16 -20.94 7.72
N LEU A 46 4.46 -20.37 8.91
CA LEU A 46 5.26 -19.16 9.03
C LEU A 46 6.66 -19.35 8.46
N ILE A 47 7.35 -20.44 8.83
CA ILE A 47 8.71 -20.70 8.35
C ILE A 47 8.78 -20.88 6.84
N CYS A 48 7.76 -21.50 6.24
CA CYS A 48 7.70 -21.64 4.78
C CYS A 48 7.40 -20.32 4.05
N ALA A 49 6.80 -19.34 4.73
CA ALA A 49 6.41 -18.06 4.13
C ALA A 49 7.49 -16.98 4.22
N VAL A 50 8.41 -17.09 5.19
CA VAL A 50 9.44 -16.08 5.46
C VAL A 50 10.73 -16.34 4.71
N ASP A 51 11.48 -15.27 4.43
CA ASP A 51 12.84 -15.35 3.85
C ASP A 51 13.89 -15.75 4.92
N GLU A 52 15.13 -16.00 4.49
CA GLU A 52 16.21 -16.44 5.37
C GLU A 52 16.55 -15.44 6.50
N ASN A 53 16.40 -14.14 6.25
CA ASN A 53 16.66 -13.12 7.27
C ASN A 53 15.56 -13.09 8.31
N GLN A 54 14.30 -13.17 7.87
CA GLN A 54 13.14 -13.25 8.75
C GLN A 54 13.13 -14.56 9.56
N TYR A 55 13.52 -15.68 8.95
CA TYR A 55 13.66 -16.96 9.64
C TYR A 55 14.64 -16.88 10.81
N LYS A 56 15.80 -16.22 10.63
CA LYS A 56 16.80 -16.02 11.70
C LYS A 56 16.24 -15.26 12.91
N LEU A 57 15.24 -14.40 12.71
CA LEU A 57 14.57 -13.68 13.81
C LEU A 57 13.70 -14.61 14.66
N ILE A 58 13.01 -15.56 14.02
CA ILE A 58 12.03 -16.43 14.69
C ILE A 58 12.52 -17.84 15.00
N GLN A 59 13.71 -18.25 14.53
CA GLN A 59 14.18 -19.65 14.60
C GLN A 59 14.24 -20.24 16.02
N ASN A 60 14.39 -19.38 17.04
CA ASN A 60 14.46 -19.81 18.45
C ASN A 60 13.07 -19.92 19.13
N THR A 61 12.00 -19.51 18.44
CA THR A 61 10.63 -19.60 18.96
C THR A 61 10.04 -20.99 18.73
N LYS A 62 9.25 -21.47 19.69
CA LYS A 62 8.50 -22.74 19.59
C LYS A 62 6.99 -22.51 19.50
N ILE A 63 6.57 -21.28 19.77
CA ILE A 63 5.17 -20.85 19.76
C ILE A 63 4.97 -20.00 18.51
N ALA A 64 4.02 -20.39 17.68
CA ALA A 64 3.71 -19.69 16.43
C ALA A 64 3.27 -18.24 16.68
N LYS A 65 2.60 -17.98 17.81
CA LYS A 65 2.22 -16.63 18.22
C LYS A 65 3.44 -15.75 18.53
N GLU A 66 4.39 -16.22 19.32
CA GLU A 66 5.64 -15.49 19.57
C GLU A 66 6.41 -15.21 18.27
N ALA A 67 6.48 -16.20 17.37
CA ALA A 67 7.09 -16.03 16.05
C ALA A 67 6.39 -14.92 15.24
N TRP A 68 5.05 -14.95 15.23
CA TRP A 68 4.23 -13.93 14.56
C TRP A 68 4.47 -12.54 15.15
N ASP A 69 4.45 -12.39 16.48
CA ASP A 69 4.62 -11.10 17.14
C ASP A 69 6.02 -10.51 16.87
N ILE A 70 7.07 -11.35 16.81
CA ILE A 70 8.42 -10.91 16.40
C ILE A 70 8.44 -10.44 14.95
N LEU A 71 7.78 -11.16 14.03
CA LEU A 71 7.69 -10.74 12.62
C LEU A 71 6.88 -9.46 12.46
N GLU A 72 5.78 -9.32 13.20
CA GLU A 72 4.95 -8.11 13.22
C GLU A 72 5.78 -6.90 13.67
N VAL A 73 6.53 -7.02 14.76
CA VAL A 73 7.44 -5.97 15.22
C VAL A 73 8.57 -5.70 14.22
N ALA A 74 9.11 -6.72 13.56
CA ALA A 74 10.19 -6.56 12.59
C ALA A 74 9.72 -5.84 11.31
N HIS A 75 8.48 -6.08 10.86
CA HIS A 75 7.94 -5.50 9.64
C HIS A 75 7.20 -4.17 9.85
N GLU A 76 6.40 -4.07 10.90
CA GLU A 76 5.57 -2.90 11.16
C GLU A 76 6.22 -1.92 12.15
N GLY A 77 7.25 -2.37 12.87
CA GLY A 77 7.84 -1.67 14.00
C GLY A 77 7.08 -1.93 15.30
N THR A 78 7.62 -1.48 16.42
CA THR A 78 6.89 -1.48 17.70
C THR A 78 5.75 -0.46 17.66
N GLU A 79 4.74 -0.64 18.52
CA GLU A 79 3.67 0.36 18.71
C GLU A 79 4.24 1.76 18.99
N VAL A 80 5.32 1.86 19.78
CA VAL A 80 6.03 3.11 20.05
C VAL A 80 6.56 3.77 18.76
N VAL A 81 7.06 2.99 17.80
CA VAL A 81 7.52 3.50 16.51
C VAL A 81 6.34 3.93 15.65
N LYS A 82 5.23 3.19 15.66
CA LYS A 82 3.99 3.57 14.96
C LYS A 82 3.46 4.91 15.49
N ASP A 83 3.37 5.06 16.81
CA ASP A 83 2.94 6.30 17.47
C ASP A 83 3.86 7.48 17.13
N SER A 84 5.18 7.26 17.16
CA SER A 84 6.14 8.30 16.79
C SER A 84 5.96 8.74 15.33
N LYS A 85 5.77 7.80 14.39
CA LYS A 85 5.48 8.12 12.98
C LYS A 85 4.17 8.88 12.83
N LEU A 86 3.12 8.48 13.55
CA LEU A 86 1.83 9.17 13.55
C LEU A 86 1.96 10.62 14.05
N GLN A 87 2.74 10.87 15.11
CA GLN A 87 3.01 12.23 15.59
C GLN A 87 3.73 13.09 14.55
N VAL A 88 4.70 12.52 13.84
CA VAL A 88 5.39 13.22 12.73
C VAL A 88 4.40 13.54 11.61
N LEU A 89 3.57 12.58 11.19
CA LEU A 89 2.55 12.78 10.16
C LEU A 89 1.49 13.80 10.59
N GLN A 90 1.09 13.81 11.86
CA GLN A 90 0.18 14.82 12.39
C GLN A 90 0.80 16.22 12.30
N THR A 91 2.07 16.36 12.68
CA THR A 91 2.79 17.64 12.58
C THR A 91 2.89 18.10 11.12
N GLN A 92 3.23 17.19 10.20
CA GLN A 92 3.25 17.47 8.77
C GLN A 92 1.87 17.88 8.26
N PHE A 93 0.81 17.16 8.67
CA PHE A 93 -0.56 17.49 8.31
C PHE A 93 -0.97 18.86 8.84
N GLU A 94 -0.61 19.24 10.06
CA GLU A 94 -0.99 20.54 10.64
C GLU A 94 -0.24 21.69 9.96
N THR A 95 1.05 21.50 9.68
CA THR A 95 1.92 22.51 9.03
C THR A 95 1.73 22.60 7.52
N LEU A 96 1.19 21.56 6.86
CA LEU A 96 1.05 21.51 5.41
C LEU A 96 0.29 22.73 4.87
N ARG A 97 0.91 23.47 3.97
CA ARG A 97 0.26 24.57 3.23
C ARG A 97 0.61 24.45 1.75
N MET A 98 -0.27 24.98 0.92
CA MET A 98 -0.01 25.12 -0.50
C MET A 98 0.81 26.39 -0.72
N GLU A 99 1.91 26.27 -1.44
CA GLU A 99 2.81 27.38 -1.71
C GLU A 99 2.23 28.35 -2.76
N GLU A 100 2.71 29.59 -2.77
CA GLU A 100 2.22 30.62 -3.70
C GLU A 100 2.46 30.26 -5.18
N ASN A 101 3.48 29.46 -5.50
CA ASN A 101 3.80 29.07 -6.87
C ASN A 101 3.55 27.59 -7.18
N GLU A 102 2.99 26.86 -6.23
CA GLU A 102 2.66 25.43 -6.38
C GLU A 102 1.32 25.25 -7.09
N CYS A 103 1.19 24.23 -7.95
CA CYS A 103 -0.11 23.89 -8.54
C CYS A 103 -0.94 23.04 -7.58
N PHE A 104 -2.26 23.11 -7.67
CA PHE A 104 -3.14 22.42 -6.73
C PHE A 104 -2.95 20.90 -6.77
N ASN A 105 -2.65 20.34 -7.95
CA ASN A 105 -2.35 18.92 -8.10
C ASN A 105 -1.10 18.49 -7.31
N ASP A 106 -0.04 19.30 -7.28
CA ASP A 106 1.17 18.98 -6.52
C ASP A 106 0.88 19.02 -5.00
N PHE A 107 0.10 20.01 -4.56
CA PHE A 107 -0.39 20.08 -3.17
C PHE A 107 -1.28 18.89 -2.80
N GLU A 108 -2.20 18.49 -3.68
CA GLU A 108 -3.08 17.34 -3.49
C GLU A 108 -2.27 16.06 -3.27
N ILE A 109 -1.24 15.82 -4.10
CA ILE A 109 -0.38 14.64 -3.98
C ILE A 109 0.28 14.60 -2.60
N ARG A 110 0.85 15.73 -2.13
CA ARG A 110 1.47 15.81 -0.80
C ARG A 110 0.46 15.58 0.34
N LEU A 111 -0.74 16.14 0.22
CA LEU A 111 -1.80 15.92 1.20
C LEU A 111 -2.22 14.45 1.25
N MET A 112 -2.44 13.82 0.09
CA MET A 112 -2.86 12.43 0.00
C MET A 112 -1.79 11.46 0.47
N ASP A 113 -0.52 11.76 0.23
CA ASP A 113 0.58 10.98 0.77
C ASP A 113 0.52 10.90 2.31
N ILE A 114 0.36 12.03 3.00
CA ILE A 114 0.20 12.09 4.46
C ILE A 114 -1.04 11.33 4.93
N VAL A 115 -2.18 11.53 4.26
CA VAL A 115 -3.45 10.88 4.62
C VAL A 115 -3.35 9.36 4.47
N ASN A 116 -2.73 8.88 3.38
CA ASN A 116 -2.58 7.46 3.10
C ASN A 116 -1.59 6.80 4.05
N GLN A 117 -0.48 7.46 4.40
CA GLN A 117 0.47 6.94 5.38
C GLN A 117 -0.18 6.81 6.77
N SER A 118 -0.98 7.79 7.18
CA SER A 118 -1.72 7.73 8.44
C SER A 118 -2.75 6.59 8.46
N HIS A 119 -3.46 6.39 7.34
CA HIS A 119 -4.38 5.27 7.17
C HIS A 119 -3.67 3.91 7.30
N GLN A 120 -2.49 3.77 6.69
CA GLN A 120 -1.68 2.54 6.78
C GLN A 120 -1.18 2.25 8.19
N LEU A 121 -0.97 3.29 9.00
CA LEU A 121 -0.58 3.15 10.41
C LEU A 121 -1.78 2.94 11.35
N GLY A 122 -3.00 2.85 10.83
CA GLY A 122 -4.21 2.55 11.62
C GLY A 122 -4.96 3.77 12.16
N ASP A 123 -4.54 5.01 11.84
CA ASP A 123 -5.25 6.24 12.22
C ASP A 123 -5.71 7.02 10.98
N PRO A 124 -6.83 6.64 10.35
CA PRO A 124 -7.31 7.30 9.16
C PRO A 124 -7.93 8.68 9.45
N TYR A 125 -7.54 9.68 8.68
CA TYR A 125 -8.17 10.99 8.74
C TYR A 125 -9.63 10.95 8.27
N SER A 126 -10.53 11.56 9.03
CA SER A 126 -11.92 11.74 8.59
C SER A 126 -12.02 12.69 7.39
N ASP A 127 -12.98 12.42 6.49
CA ASP A 127 -13.33 13.29 5.36
C ASP A 127 -13.48 14.75 5.75
N ARG A 128 -14.09 15.00 6.92
CA ARG A 128 -14.27 16.35 7.47
C ARG A 128 -12.92 17.03 7.73
N ARG A 129 -11.96 16.34 8.37
CA ARG A 129 -10.62 16.89 8.65
C ARG A 129 -9.88 17.18 7.35
N ILE A 130 -9.95 16.28 6.37
CA ILE A 130 -9.29 16.47 5.06
C ILE A 130 -9.87 17.69 4.34
N LYS A 131 -11.21 17.80 4.25
CA LYS A 131 -11.86 18.97 3.64
C LYS A 131 -11.46 20.28 4.32
N GLN A 132 -11.57 20.34 5.65
CA GLN A 132 -11.18 21.53 6.41
C GLN A 132 -9.71 21.88 6.22
N LYS A 133 -8.84 20.86 6.13
CA LYS A 133 -7.42 21.07 5.88
C LYS A 133 -7.20 21.69 4.51
N ILE A 134 -7.82 21.18 3.45
CA ILE A 134 -7.74 21.76 2.11
C ILE A 134 -8.14 23.23 2.16
N MET A 135 -9.32 23.56 2.69
CA MET A 135 -9.84 24.93 2.70
C MET A 135 -8.91 25.91 3.43
N ARG A 136 -8.30 25.50 4.55
CA ARG A 136 -7.39 26.34 5.37
C ARG A 136 -5.98 26.46 4.81
N SER A 137 -5.60 25.60 3.87
CA SER A 137 -4.22 25.49 3.38
C SER A 137 -4.03 26.13 2.00
N LEU A 138 -5.12 26.54 1.37
CA LEU A 138 -5.11 27.18 0.06
C LEU A 138 -4.69 28.67 0.16
N PRO A 139 -3.90 29.17 -0.80
CA PRO A 139 -3.50 30.58 -0.86
C PRO A 139 -4.64 31.48 -1.37
N GLU A 140 -4.46 32.80 -1.21
CA GLU A 140 -5.45 33.85 -1.52
C GLU A 140 -6.05 33.74 -2.94
N ARG A 141 -5.27 33.25 -3.92
CA ARG A 141 -5.76 33.03 -5.30
C ARG A 141 -6.97 32.09 -5.41
N PHE A 142 -7.21 31.25 -4.40
CA PHE A 142 -8.36 30.36 -4.32
C PHE A 142 -9.51 30.91 -3.47
N GLU A 143 -9.37 32.06 -2.79
CA GLU A 143 -10.37 32.58 -1.86
C GLU A 143 -11.76 32.66 -2.47
N SER A 144 -11.89 33.19 -3.69
CA SER A 144 -13.19 33.30 -4.36
C SER A 144 -13.89 31.95 -4.54
N LYS A 145 -13.11 30.87 -4.71
CA LYS A 145 -13.66 29.50 -4.82
C LYS A 145 -13.90 28.89 -3.45
N VAL A 146 -13.06 29.21 -2.47
CA VAL A 146 -13.19 28.75 -1.09
C VAL A 146 -14.49 29.28 -0.49
N THR A 147 -14.74 30.59 -0.56
CA THR A 147 -15.98 31.21 -0.08
C THR A 147 -17.21 30.59 -0.73
N ALA A 148 -17.21 30.42 -2.05
CA ALA A 148 -18.32 29.80 -2.77
C ALA A 148 -18.55 28.32 -2.41
N LEU A 149 -17.53 27.61 -1.93
CA LEU A 149 -17.67 26.24 -1.42
C LEU A 149 -18.17 26.23 0.02
N GLU A 150 -17.74 27.17 0.86
CA GLU A 150 -18.19 27.26 2.26
C GLU A 150 -19.65 27.71 2.39
N GLU A 151 -20.10 28.63 1.53
CA GLU A 151 -21.49 29.08 1.44
C GLU A 151 -22.43 28.01 0.87
N ASN A 152 -21.88 26.98 0.24
CA ASN A 152 -22.67 25.92 -0.34
C ASN A 152 -23.19 24.97 0.76
N SER A 153 -24.52 24.91 0.91
CA SER A 153 -25.21 24.04 1.86
C SER A 153 -24.80 22.56 1.78
N ASP A 154 -24.39 22.09 0.60
CA ASP A 154 -24.00 20.69 0.35
C ASP A 154 -22.56 20.39 0.77
N PHE A 155 -21.75 21.40 1.13
CA PHE A 155 -20.34 21.21 1.48
C PHE A 155 -20.14 20.24 2.65
N LYS A 156 -21.08 20.22 3.59
CA LYS A 156 -21.06 19.28 4.73
C LYS A 156 -21.06 17.82 4.27
N ASN A 157 -21.88 17.50 3.26
CA ASN A 157 -22.10 16.14 2.76
C ASN A 157 -21.15 15.75 1.62
N MET A 158 -20.46 16.74 1.03
CA MET A 158 -19.51 16.53 -0.06
C MET A 158 -18.34 15.63 0.35
N LYS A 159 -17.90 14.74 -0.53
CA LYS A 159 -16.68 13.95 -0.32
C LYS A 159 -15.43 14.77 -0.59
N PRO A 160 -14.27 14.47 0.04
CA PRO A 160 -13.02 15.17 -0.24
C PRO A 160 -12.65 15.15 -1.73
N SER A 161 -12.88 14.03 -2.41
CA SER A 161 -12.62 13.87 -3.85
C SER A 161 -13.40 14.86 -4.73
N GLU A 162 -14.63 15.19 -4.34
CA GLU A 162 -15.45 16.16 -5.07
C GLU A 162 -14.95 17.58 -4.85
N VAL A 163 -14.53 17.92 -3.61
CA VAL A 163 -13.90 19.21 -3.30
C VAL A 163 -12.63 19.39 -4.13
N ILE A 164 -11.77 18.37 -4.15
CA ILE A 164 -10.53 18.33 -4.93
C ILE A 164 -10.84 18.49 -6.43
N GLY A 165 -11.78 17.73 -6.96
CA GLY A 165 -12.18 17.83 -8.37
C GLY A 165 -12.67 19.24 -8.76
N ARG A 166 -13.43 19.90 -7.87
CA ARG A 166 -13.90 21.28 -8.08
C ARG A 166 -12.76 22.30 -8.04
N LEU A 167 -11.73 22.08 -7.21
CA LEU A 167 -10.55 22.92 -7.09
C LEU A 167 -9.60 22.74 -8.29
N LEU A 168 -9.35 21.50 -8.73
CA LEU A 168 -8.61 21.19 -9.96
C LEU A 168 -9.26 21.84 -11.19
N ALA A 169 -10.58 21.71 -11.31
CA ALA A 169 -11.33 22.32 -12.40
C ALA A 169 -11.31 23.85 -12.34
N TYR A 170 -11.25 24.44 -11.14
CA TYR A 170 -11.10 25.88 -10.95
C TYR A 170 -9.73 26.36 -11.41
N GLU A 171 -8.65 25.71 -10.97
CA GLU A 171 -7.28 26.05 -11.41
C GLU A 171 -7.13 25.92 -12.93
N SER A 172 -7.68 24.86 -13.52
CA SER A 172 -7.68 24.64 -14.98
C SER A 172 -8.36 25.78 -15.76
N ARG A 173 -9.42 26.39 -15.21
CA ARG A 173 -10.12 27.54 -15.83
C ARG A 173 -9.43 28.86 -15.55
N LYS A 174 -8.77 28.99 -14.40
CA LYS A 174 -8.10 30.21 -13.94
C LYS A 174 -6.66 30.34 -14.43
N ALA A 175 -6.19 29.48 -15.33
CA ALA A 175 -4.90 29.60 -15.98
C ALA A 175 -4.96 30.48 -17.24
N PRO A 176 -4.64 31.80 -17.17
CA PRO A 176 -4.20 32.57 -18.32
C PRO A 176 -2.67 32.42 -18.43
N SER A 177 -2.16 31.79 -19.48
CA SER A 177 -0.83 32.00 -20.13
C SER A 177 0.45 32.36 -19.32
N SER A 178 0.53 32.23 -17.99
CA SER A 178 1.65 32.72 -17.17
C SER A 178 2.50 31.61 -16.54
N SER A 179 2.20 30.34 -16.80
CA SER A 179 3.22 29.29 -16.68
C SER A 179 3.93 29.18 -18.04
N PRO A 180 5.28 29.14 -18.10
CA PRO A 180 5.92 28.66 -19.32
C PRO A 180 5.32 27.28 -19.57
N PRO A 181 4.84 26.99 -20.81
CA PRO A 181 4.19 25.72 -21.09
C PRO A 181 5.15 24.62 -20.67
N LYS A 182 4.83 23.90 -19.59
CA LYS A 182 5.45 22.60 -19.35
C LYS A 182 5.12 21.83 -20.60
N LYS A 183 6.14 21.59 -21.44
CA LYS A 183 6.02 20.81 -22.66
C LYS A 183 5.34 19.51 -22.24
N GLN A 184 4.04 19.41 -22.52
CA GLN A 184 3.41 18.13 -22.67
C GLN A 184 4.27 17.46 -23.74
N LYS A 185 5.08 16.47 -23.32
CA LYS A 185 5.74 15.59 -24.27
C LYS A 185 4.59 14.84 -24.93
N GLY A 186 4.04 15.45 -25.98
CA GLY A 186 3.19 14.74 -26.91
C GLY A 186 3.98 13.51 -27.31
N ILE A 187 3.39 12.34 -27.08
CA ILE A 187 3.93 11.09 -27.59
C ILE A 187 3.64 11.13 -29.09
N ALA A 188 4.38 11.98 -29.80
CA ALA A 188 4.46 11.96 -31.24
C ALA A 188 5.42 10.81 -31.57
N LEU A 189 4.89 9.82 -32.29
CA LEU A 189 5.62 8.69 -32.81
C LEU A 189 6.70 9.19 -33.77
N ARG A 190 7.90 9.49 -33.25
CA ARG A 190 9.08 9.78 -34.06
C ARG A 190 9.58 8.44 -34.58
N ALA A 191 9.29 8.14 -35.84
CA ALA A 191 10.01 7.13 -36.60
C ALA A 191 11.45 7.60 -36.79
N SER A 192 12.29 7.38 -35.78
CA SER A 192 13.73 7.55 -35.87
C SER A 192 14.29 6.26 -36.47
N LYS A 193 14.85 6.38 -37.68
CA LYS A 193 15.71 5.39 -38.30
C LYS A 193 16.86 5.13 -37.32
N VAL A 194 16.82 4.01 -36.62
CA VAL A 194 17.90 3.57 -35.73
C VAL A 194 19.03 3.11 -36.65
N GLU A 195 20.06 3.96 -36.72
CA GLU A 195 21.38 3.52 -37.12
C GLU A 195 21.89 2.54 -36.06
N LYS A 196 22.49 1.47 -36.57
CA LYS A 196 22.91 0.27 -35.87
C LYS A 196 23.97 0.61 -34.82
N GLU A 197 23.79 0.08 -33.62
CA GLU A 197 24.91 -0.31 -32.78
C GLU A 197 24.72 -1.78 -32.40
N ASP A 198 25.73 -2.57 -32.77
CA ASP A 198 25.79 -4.01 -32.66
C ASP A 198 25.85 -4.46 -31.19
N LYS A 199 24.90 -5.30 -30.80
CA LYS A 199 25.10 -6.32 -29.77
C LYS A 199 24.43 -7.60 -30.25
N ASP A 200 25.27 -8.51 -30.72
CA ASP A 200 24.96 -9.93 -30.92
C ASP A 200 24.35 -10.50 -29.63
N ASP A 201 23.08 -10.91 -29.70
CA ASP A 201 22.55 -12.08 -29.00
C ASP A 201 21.23 -12.53 -29.67
N SER A 202 21.33 -13.68 -30.34
CA SER A 202 20.30 -14.56 -30.95
C SER A 202 19.34 -14.02 -32.03
N ASP A 203 19.89 -13.77 -33.22
CA ASP A 203 19.14 -13.66 -34.50
C ASP A 203 18.19 -14.86 -34.75
N GLU A 204 18.50 -16.03 -34.20
CA GLU A 204 17.74 -17.26 -34.39
C GLU A 204 16.39 -17.27 -33.64
N ASP A 205 16.33 -16.68 -32.43
CA ASP A 205 15.11 -16.58 -31.64
C ASP A 205 14.14 -15.54 -32.20
N MET A 206 14.68 -14.42 -32.70
CA MET A 206 13.88 -13.38 -33.36
C MET A 206 13.28 -13.90 -34.67
N ALA A 207 14.04 -14.68 -35.45
CA ALA A 207 13.53 -15.33 -36.65
C ALA A 207 12.42 -16.35 -36.34
N LEU A 208 12.56 -17.11 -35.25
CA LEU A 208 11.55 -18.06 -34.78
C LEU A 208 10.26 -17.37 -34.32
N LEU A 209 10.37 -16.28 -33.57
CA LEU A 209 9.24 -15.44 -33.18
C LEU A 209 8.52 -14.88 -34.40
N MET A 210 9.26 -14.37 -35.38
CA MET A 210 8.68 -13.75 -36.56
C MET A 210 8.02 -14.78 -37.50
N ARG A 211 8.55 -16.00 -37.53
CA ARG A 211 7.94 -17.13 -38.25
C ARG A 211 6.65 -17.61 -37.57
N LYS A 212 6.60 -17.64 -36.24
CA LYS A 212 5.37 -17.95 -35.47
C LYS A 212 4.30 -16.87 -35.69
N PHE A 213 4.69 -15.60 -35.64
CA PHE A 213 3.78 -14.47 -35.86
C PHE A 213 3.20 -14.47 -37.28
N LYS A 214 4.03 -14.72 -38.31
CA LYS A 214 3.57 -14.83 -39.70
C LYS A 214 2.61 -15.99 -39.94
N LYS A 215 2.74 -17.11 -39.20
CA LYS A 215 1.78 -18.22 -39.24
C LYS A 215 0.45 -17.83 -38.61
N PHE A 216 0.46 -17.14 -37.47
CA PHE A 216 -0.75 -16.70 -36.77
C PHE A 216 -1.59 -15.74 -37.63
N VAL A 217 -0.95 -14.72 -38.22
CA VAL A 217 -1.63 -13.74 -39.10
C VAL A 217 -2.20 -14.39 -40.36
N LYS A 218 -1.54 -15.45 -40.89
CA LYS A 218 -2.08 -16.22 -42.02
C LYS A 218 -3.27 -17.09 -41.63
N PHE A 219 -3.35 -17.51 -40.37
CA PHE A 219 -4.47 -18.32 -39.85
C PHE A 219 -5.72 -17.46 -39.65
N GLU A 220 -5.58 -16.24 -39.14
CA GLU A 220 -6.70 -15.29 -39.00
C GLU A 220 -7.26 -14.84 -40.35
N LYS A 221 -6.41 -14.62 -41.37
CA LYS A 221 -6.87 -14.28 -42.72
C LYS A 221 -7.60 -15.43 -43.44
N LYS A 222 -7.40 -16.69 -43.02
CA LYS A 222 -8.14 -17.84 -43.55
C LYS A 222 -9.44 -18.14 -42.77
N GLY A 223 -9.55 -17.71 -41.51
CA GLY A 223 -10.76 -17.85 -40.71
C GLY A 223 -11.89 -16.86 -41.08
N HIS A 224 -11.55 -15.70 -41.66
CA HIS A 224 -12.53 -14.68 -42.07
C HIS A 224 -13.05 -14.81 -43.52
N ALA A 225 -12.54 -15.78 -44.31
CA ALA A 225 -12.92 -15.97 -45.71
C ALA A 225 -13.84 -17.18 -45.96
N SER A 226 -14.45 -17.77 -44.91
CA SER A 226 -15.34 -18.94 -45.05
C SER A 226 -16.71 -18.79 -44.35
N LYS A 227 -17.18 -17.55 -44.16
CA LYS A 227 -18.60 -17.26 -43.94
C LYS A 227 -19.00 -16.09 -44.85
N GLY A 228 -19.34 -16.46 -46.09
CA GLY A 228 -19.93 -15.64 -47.13
C GLY A 228 -20.52 -16.59 -48.16
#